data_AF-A0A644YGY8-F1
#
_entry.id   AF-A0A644YGY8-F1
#
_cell.length_a   1.000
_cell.length_b   1.000
_cell.length_c   1.000
_cell.angle_alpha   90.00
_cell.angle_beta   90.00
_cell.angle_gamma   90.00
#
_symmetry.space_group_name_H-M   'P 1'
#
loop_
_entity.id
_entity.type
_entity.pdbx_description
1 polymer ?
#
loop_
_entity_poly.entity_id
_entity_poly.type
_entity_poly.pdbx_seq_one_letter_code
_entity_poly.pdbx_strand_id
1 'polypeptide(L)'
;MYAKSGGVSEAIKTSAKRINEDIKFISHSFQGVKECKEGLEKLSNNEINATFIEGMGCVGGCVGGPKRILPVEKGTKYVEDYCKETQMQTPFENLNVIQFLTMMGIKRIESLGEKEEEQVLKIFSRNITDNN
;
A
#
# COMPACT_ATOMS: atom_id res chain seq x y z
N MET A 1 1.92 9.76 0.61
CA MET A 1 3.04 8.96 1.16
C MET A 1 3.49 7.82 0.24
N TYR A 2 2.59 7.11 -0.46
CA TYR A 2 2.87 5.90 -1.27
C TYR A 2 4.01 6.03 -2.29
N ALA A 3 4.25 7.24 -2.81
CA ALA A 3 5.21 7.46 -3.89
C ALA A 3 6.69 7.36 -3.47
N LYS A 4 7.00 7.40 -2.16
CA LYS A 4 8.36 7.16 -1.65
C LYS A 4 8.51 5.73 -1.16
N SER A 5 9.73 5.19 -1.22
CA SER A 5 10.06 3.90 -0.58
C SER A 5 9.70 3.93 0.92
N GLY A 6 9.05 2.87 1.39
CA GLY A 6 8.52 2.75 2.76
C GLY A 6 7.18 3.45 2.98
N GLY A 7 6.71 4.24 2.01
CA GLY A 7 5.49 5.03 2.14
C GLY A 7 4.22 4.18 2.14
N VAL A 8 4.23 3.03 1.46
CA VAL A 8 3.09 2.10 1.47
C VAL A 8 3.00 1.38 2.82
N SER A 9 4.14 0.92 3.35
CA SER A 9 4.24 0.32 4.68
C SER A 9 3.75 1.26 5.76
N GLU A 10 4.12 2.54 5.68
CA GLU A 10 3.68 3.59 6.60
C GLU A 10 2.16 3.78 6.54
N ALA A 11 1.58 3.89 5.33
CA ALA A 11 0.14 4.03 5.14
C ALA A 11 -0.66 2.85 5.71
N ILE A 12 -0.19 1.62 5.43
CA ILE A 12 -0.83 0.39 5.91
C ILE A 12 -0.68 0.28 7.41
N LYS A 13 0.50 0.57 7.98
CA LYS A 13 0.70 0.57 9.43
C LYS A 13 -0.28 1.50 10.15
N THR A 14 -0.42 2.73 9.67
CA THR A 14 -1.33 3.72 10.27
C THR A 14 -2.79 3.26 10.16
N SER A 15 -3.18 2.70 9.02
CA SER A 15 -4.54 2.18 8.82
C SER A 15 -4.81 0.94 9.67
N ALA A 16 -3.88 0.00 9.74
CA ALA A 16 -3.97 -1.22 10.53
C ALA A 16 -4.06 -0.94 12.02
N LYS A 17 -3.23 -0.01 12.54
CA LYS A 17 -3.28 0.43 13.93
C LYS A 17 -4.60 1.13 14.29
N ARG A 18 -5.23 1.80 13.33
CA ARG A 18 -6.56 2.40 13.54
C ARG A 18 -7.67 1.35 13.65
N ILE A 19 -7.51 0.20 13.00
CA ILE A 19 -8.44 -0.94 13.11
C ILE A 19 -8.20 -1.69 14.42
N ASN A 20 -6.93 -1.96 14.74
CA ASN A 20 -6.51 -2.65 15.95
C ASN A 20 -5.15 -2.12 16.40
N GLU A 21 -5.11 -1.39 17.51
CA GLU A 21 -3.88 -0.75 18.01
C GLU A 21 -2.79 -1.76 18.41
N ASP A 22 -3.20 -2.96 18.84
CA ASP A 22 -2.33 -4.03 19.29
C ASP A 22 -1.71 -4.85 18.15
N ILE A 23 -2.04 -4.53 16.89
CA ILE A 23 -1.52 -5.27 15.75
C ILE A 23 0.02 -5.16 15.68
N LYS A 24 0.70 -6.31 15.75
CA LYS A 24 2.14 -6.38 15.54
C LYS A 24 2.44 -6.09 14.07
N PHE A 25 3.02 -4.93 13.80
CA PHE A 25 3.39 -4.52 12.44
C PHE A 25 4.90 -4.27 12.34
N ILE A 26 5.62 -5.25 11.81
CA ILE A 26 7.04 -5.17 11.50
C ILE A 26 7.19 -5.14 9.98
N SER A 27 7.44 -3.96 9.42
CA SER A 27 7.65 -3.78 7.99
C SER A 27 9.12 -3.80 7.61
N HIS A 28 9.42 -4.40 6.47
CA HIS A 28 10.71 -4.26 5.79
C HIS A 28 10.48 -3.78 4.36
N SER A 29 11.24 -2.77 3.92
CA SER A 29 11.08 -2.16 2.61
C SER A 29 12.36 -2.32 1.79
N PHE A 30 12.22 -2.75 0.54
CA PHE A 30 13.29 -2.89 -0.44
C PHE A 30 13.08 -1.91 -1.59
N GLN A 31 14.16 -1.40 -2.17
CA GLN A 31 14.06 -0.45 -3.28
C GLN A 31 15.04 -0.75 -4.40
N GLY A 32 14.55 -0.64 -5.64
CA GLY A 32 15.28 -1.12 -6.80
C GLY A 32 15.20 -2.64 -6.94
N VAL A 33 15.24 -3.10 -8.19
CA VAL A 33 15.13 -4.53 -8.53
C VAL A 33 16.16 -5.39 -7.80
N LYS A 34 17.39 -4.88 -7.60
CA LYS A 34 18.46 -5.60 -6.92
C LYS A 34 18.12 -5.90 -5.45
N GLU A 35 17.79 -4.89 -4.66
CA GLU A 35 17.44 -5.07 -3.25
C GLU A 35 16.16 -5.89 -3.09
N CYS A 36 15.18 -5.71 -3.98
CA CYS A 36 13.96 -6.52 -3.97
C CYS A 36 14.28 -8.01 -4.16
N LYS A 37 15.17 -8.36 -5.10
CA LYS A 37 15.57 -9.75 -5.32
C LYS A 37 16.31 -10.32 -4.12
N GLU A 38 17.33 -9.61 -3.62
CA GLU A 38 18.09 -10.03 -2.44
C GLU A 38 17.18 -10.17 -1.20
N GLY A 39 16.22 -9.27 -1.06
CA GLY A 39 15.21 -9.30 0.00
C GLY A 39 14.32 -10.52 -0.06
N LEU A 40 13.84 -10.89 -1.25
CA LEU A 40 13.04 -12.09 -1.47
C LEU A 40 13.83 -13.37 -1.18
N GLU A 41 15.11 -13.42 -1.56
CA GLU A 41 16.00 -14.55 -1.23
C GLU A 41 16.15 -14.70 0.29
N LYS A 42 16.45 -13.62 1.01
CA LYS A 42 16.53 -13.60 2.48
C LYS A 42 15.21 -14.00 3.16
N LEU A 43 14.08 -13.55 2.62
CA LEU A 43 12.76 -13.95 3.10
C LEU A 43 12.52 -15.44 2.93
N SER A 44 12.92 -15.99 1.78
CA SER A 44 12.76 -17.42 1.47
C SER A 44 13.62 -18.30 2.39
N ASN A 45 14.75 -17.76 2.86
CA ASN A 45 15.63 -18.40 3.83
C ASN A 45 15.24 -18.14 5.31
N ASN A 46 14.11 -17.47 5.57
CA ASN A 46 13.68 -17.05 6.91
C ASN A 46 14.68 -16.14 7.66
N GLU A 47 15.49 -15.37 6.93
CA GLU A 47 16.49 -14.45 7.51
C GLU A 47 15.89 -13.09 7.92
N ILE A 48 14.65 -12.82 7.50
CA ILE A 48 13.95 -11.55 7.79
C ILE A 48 12.68 -11.85 8.59
N ASN A 49 12.62 -11.31 9.81
CA ASN A 49 11.42 -11.34 10.64
C ASN A 49 10.56 -10.11 10.37
N ALA A 50 9.53 -10.26 9.54
CA ALA A 50 8.61 -9.19 9.19
C ALA A 50 7.17 -9.73 9.11
N THR A 51 6.20 -8.86 9.37
CA THR A 51 4.76 -9.14 9.18
C THR A 51 4.23 -8.47 7.92
N PHE A 52 4.99 -7.56 7.31
CA PHE A 52 4.66 -6.88 6.08
C PHE A 52 5.93 -6.56 5.28
N ILE A 53 5.88 -6.72 3.96
CA ILE A 53 7.00 -6.46 3.07
C ILE A 53 6.56 -5.49 1.97
N GLU A 54 7.37 -4.48 1.73
CA GLU A 54 7.21 -3.54 0.61
C GLU A 54 8.39 -3.67 -0.34
N GLY A 55 8.10 -3.85 -1.63
CA GLY A 55 9.11 -3.85 -2.68
C GLY A 55 8.82 -2.74 -3.70
N MET A 56 9.81 -1.89 -3.95
CA MET A 56 9.74 -0.84 -4.96
C MET A 56 10.68 -1.16 -6.12
N GLY A 57 10.18 -1.21 -7.35
CA GLY A 57 11.02 -1.50 -8.52
C GLY A 57 12.10 -0.44 -8.79
N CYS A 58 11.88 0.81 -8.35
CA CYS A 58 12.80 1.92 -8.49
C CYS A 58 13.42 2.31 -7.14
N VAL A 59 14.68 2.74 -7.15
CA VAL A 59 15.34 3.33 -5.98
C VAL A 59 14.63 4.61 -5.61
N GLY A 60 14.21 4.76 -4.35
CA GLY A 60 13.43 5.88 -3.84
C GLY A 60 11.91 5.75 -4.00
N GLY A 61 11.40 4.67 -4.62
CA GLY A 61 9.98 4.49 -4.90
C GLY A 61 9.56 5.12 -6.23
N CYS A 62 8.26 5.41 -6.41
CA CYS A 62 7.72 6.01 -7.62
C CYS A 62 8.38 7.36 -7.97
N VAL A 63 8.77 8.16 -6.97
CA VAL A 63 9.51 9.43 -7.19
C VAL A 63 10.89 9.22 -7.83
N GLY A 64 11.45 8.01 -7.71
CA GLY A 64 12.68 7.59 -8.38
C GLY A 64 12.46 6.94 -9.75
N GLY A 65 11.23 6.95 -10.27
CA GLY A 65 10.90 6.34 -11.54
C GLY A 65 11.69 6.92 -12.73
N PRO A 66 11.85 6.15 -13.82
CA PRO A 66 12.71 6.52 -14.95
C PRO A 66 12.24 7.76 -15.72
N LYS A 67 10.97 8.14 -15.59
CA LYS A 67 10.39 9.34 -16.21
C LYS A 67 10.27 10.54 -15.26
N ARG A 68 10.99 10.53 -14.12
CA ARG A 68 11.00 11.66 -13.19
C ARG A 68 11.60 12.92 -13.85
N ILE A 69 11.01 14.08 -13.55
CA ILE A 69 11.49 15.39 -13.99
C ILE A 69 12.23 16.18 -12.89
N LEU A 70 12.36 15.57 -11.71
CA LEU A 70 13.01 16.15 -10.53
C LEU A 70 14.03 15.16 -9.92
N PRO A 71 15.02 15.67 -9.16
CA PRO A 71 15.81 14.86 -8.23
C PRO A 71 14.91 14.06 -7.28
N VAL A 72 15.33 12.85 -6.90
CA VAL A 72 14.53 11.93 -6.07
C VAL A 72 14.26 12.58 -4.72
N GLU A 73 15.27 13.25 -4.17
CA GLU A 73 15.26 13.93 -2.89
C GLU A 73 14.21 15.05 -2.86
N LYS A 74 14.10 15.82 -3.96
CA LYS A 74 13.07 16.86 -4.10
C LYS A 74 11.67 16.25 -4.22
N GLY A 75 11.53 15.19 -5.01
CA GLY A 75 10.26 14.47 -5.15
C GLY A 75 9.76 13.90 -3.82
N THR A 76 10.66 13.23 -3.08
CA THR A 76 10.38 12.71 -1.73
C THR A 76 9.92 13.83 -0.80
N LYS A 77 10.66 14.95 -0.77
CA LYS A 77 10.29 16.10 0.07
C LYS A 77 8.90 16.63 -0.24
N TYR A 78 8.57 16.82 -1.53
CA TYR A 78 7.22 17.29 -1.90
C TYR A 78 6.11 16.32 -1.50
N VAL A 79 6.37 15.01 -1.57
CA VAL A 79 5.43 14.00 -1.08
C VAL A 79 5.24 14.11 0.43
N GLU A 80 6.32 14.31 1.19
CA GLU A 80 6.26 14.47 2.65
C GLU A 80 5.55 15.76 3.07
N ASP A 81 5.85 16.88 2.40
CA ASP A 81 5.23 18.17 2.66
C ASP A 81 3.72 18.11 2.39
N TYR A 82 3.31 17.53 1.25
CA TYR A 82 1.89 17.28 0.96
C TYR A 82 1.21 16.41 2.03
N CYS A 83 1.91 15.40 2.57
CA CYS A 83 1.35 14.55 3.64
C CYS A 83 1.19 15.29 4.97
N LYS A 84 2.03 16.30 5.25
CA LYS A 84 1.94 17.12 6.46
C LYS A 84 0.83 18.17 6.36
N GLU A 85 0.52 18.63 5.16
CA GLU A 85 -0.52 19.64 4.91
C GLU A 85 -1.95 19.07 5.01
N THR A 86 -2.12 17.76 4.81
CA THR A 86 -3.43 17.11 4.92
C THR A 86 -3.79 16.75 6.37
N GLN A 87 -5.04 17.01 6.75
CA GLN A 87 -5.61 16.52 8.01
C GLN A 87 -6.03 15.05 7.94
N MET A 88 -6.17 14.52 6.72
CA MET A 88 -6.54 13.12 6.49
C MET A 88 -5.31 12.23 6.62
N GLN A 89 -5.27 11.43 7.68
CA GLN A 89 -4.18 10.52 8.03
C GLN A 89 -4.41 9.12 7.47
N THR A 90 -5.67 8.70 7.34
CA THR A 90 -6.02 7.38 6.79
C THR A 90 -7.13 7.48 5.75
N PRO A 91 -7.29 6.46 4.89
CA PRO A 91 -8.41 6.40 3.94
C PRO A 91 -9.79 6.46 4.62
N PHE A 92 -9.88 6.12 5.90
CA PHE A 92 -11.12 6.15 6.68
C PHE A 92 -11.67 7.57 6.90
N GLU A 93 -10.88 8.61 6.68
CA GLU A 93 -11.32 10.01 6.76
C GLU A 93 -11.76 10.57 5.40
N ASN A 94 -11.62 9.77 4.33
CA ASN A 94 -12.01 10.18 2.99
C ASN A 94 -13.49 9.84 2.72
N LEU A 95 -14.35 10.85 2.74
CA LEU A 95 -15.77 10.69 2.44
C LEU A 95 -16.03 10.06 1.06
N ASN A 96 -15.20 10.34 0.07
CA ASN A 96 -15.34 9.75 -1.26
C ASN A 96 -15.07 8.24 -1.23
N VAL A 97 -14.10 7.78 -0.41
CA VAL A 97 -13.83 6.34 -0.23
C VAL A 97 -15.01 5.67 0.45
N ILE A 98 -15.57 6.27 1.51
CA ILE A 98 -16.74 5.73 2.22
C ILE A 98 -17.96 5.67 1.29
N GLN A 99 -18.22 6.74 0.53
CA GLN A 99 -19.32 6.81 -0.42
C GLN A 99 -19.16 5.74 -1.51
N PHE A 100 -17.95 5.59 -2.05
CA PHE A 100 -17.65 4.58 -3.06
C PHE A 100 -17.90 3.16 -2.52
N LEU A 101 -17.38 2.82 -1.33
CA LEU A 101 -17.62 1.53 -0.70
C LEU A 101 -19.12 1.28 -0.45
N THR A 102 -19.84 2.30 0.02
CA THR A 102 -21.29 2.21 0.26
C THR A 102 -22.07 1.97 -1.04
N MET A 103 -21.70 2.64 -2.13
CA MET A 103 -22.29 2.42 -3.45
C MET A 103 -22.02 1.01 -3.99
N MET A 104 -20.89 0.41 -3.62
CA MET A 104 -20.57 -0.99 -3.91
C MET A 104 -21.24 -1.98 -2.96
N GLY A 105 -22.11 -1.52 -2.05
CA GLY A 105 -22.81 -2.38 -1.09
C GLY A 105 -22.00 -2.70 0.17
N ILE A 106 -20.73 -2.30 0.24
CA ILE A 106 -19.83 -2.56 1.37
C ILE A 106 -20.14 -1.55 2.48
N LYS A 107 -20.98 -1.96 3.44
CA LYS A 107 -21.47 -1.09 4.51
C LYS A 107 -20.72 -1.23 5.83
N ARG A 108 -19.93 -2.28 5.99
CA ARG A 108 -19.22 -2.64 7.23
C ARG A 108 -17.90 -3.32 6.91
N ILE A 109 -16.90 -3.15 7.78
CA ILE A 109 -15.58 -3.78 7.57
C ILE A 109 -15.69 -5.31 7.66
N GLU A 110 -16.61 -5.80 8.50
CA GLU A 110 -16.91 -7.22 8.67
C GLU A 110 -17.59 -7.82 7.43
N SER A 111 -18.23 -7.01 6.60
CA SER A 111 -18.83 -7.46 5.33
C SER A 111 -17.77 -7.93 4.33
N LEU A 112 -16.53 -7.48 4.47
CA LEU A 112 -15.41 -7.87 3.59
C LEU A 112 -15.00 -9.34 3.77
N GLY A 113 -15.39 -9.99 4.88
CA GLY A 113 -14.85 -11.30 5.26
C GLY A 113 -15.70 -12.52 4.92
N GLU A 114 -17.03 -12.45 5.00
CA GLU A 114 -17.81 -13.71 5.10
C GLU A 114 -19.17 -13.75 4.37
N LYS A 115 -19.79 -12.63 3.99
CA LYS A 115 -21.15 -12.63 3.38
C LYS A 115 -21.26 -11.89 2.04
N GLU A 116 -20.25 -11.12 1.68
CA GLU A 116 -20.19 -10.38 0.41
C GLU A 116 -18.91 -10.71 -0.37
N GLU A 117 -18.22 -11.79 0.00
CA GLU A 117 -16.96 -12.23 -0.60
C GLU A 117 -17.09 -12.34 -2.13
N GLU A 118 -18.19 -12.88 -2.65
CA GLU A 118 -18.41 -12.99 -4.10
C GLU A 118 -18.53 -11.63 -4.81
N GLN A 119 -19.14 -10.62 -4.16
CA GLN A 119 -19.28 -9.26 -4.73
C GLN A 119 -17.95 -8.50 -4.67
N VAL A 120 -17.23 -8.63 -3.56
CA VAL A 120 -15.89 -8.06 -3.38
C VAL A 120 -14.89 -8.71 -4.34
N LEU A 121 -14.92 -10.04 -4.48
CA LEU A 121 -14.09 -10.78 -5.43
C LEU A 121 -14.39 -10.38 -6.87
N LYS A 122 -15.64 -10.13 -7.25
CA LYS A 122 -16.01 -9.63 -8.59
C LYS A 122 -15.45 -8.22 -8.90
N ILE A 123 -15.18 -7.40 -7.89
CA ILE A 123 -14.55 -6.08 -8.09
C ILE A 123 -13.06 -6.24 -8.45
N PHE A 124 -12.38 -7.20 -7.82
CA PHE A 124 -10.93 -7.40 -7.98
C PHE A 124 -10.55 -8.51 -8.97
N SER A 125 -11.50 -9.35 -9.39
CA SER A 125 -11.29 -10.35 -10.42
C SER A 125 -11.35 -9.69 -11.80
N ARG A 126 -10.24 -9.83 -12.54
CA ARG A 126 -10.28 -9.66 -13.99
C ARG A 126 -10.51 -11.04 -14.58
N ASN A 127 -11.64 -11.26 -15.27
CA ASN A 127 -11.81 -12.42 -16.13
C ASN A 127 -10.85 -12.25 -17.32
N ILE A 128 -9.71 -12.93 -17.26
CA ILE A 128 -8.72 -12.93 -18.37
C ILE A 128 -9.16 -13.88 -19.50
N THR A 129 -10.25 -14.63 -19.32
CA THR A 129 -10.83 -15.51 -20.34
C THR A 129 -11.85 -14.78 -21.20
N ASP A 130 -11.43 -13.76 -21.94
CA ASP A 130 -12.16 -13.22 -23.09
C ASP A 130 -11.11 -12.66 -24.06
N ASN A 131 -10.49 -13.56 -24.83
CA ASN A 131 -9.87 -13.28 -26.14
C ASN A 131 -9.56 -14.62 -26.82
N ASN A 132 -10.52 -15.05 -27.65
CA ASN A 132 -10.21 -15.78 -28.89
C ASN A 132 -9.52 -14.81 -29.86
#